data_AF-A0A930Y1T2-F1
#
_entry.id   AF-A0A930Y1T2-F1
#
_cell.length_a   1.000
_cell.length_b   1.000
_cell.length_c   1.000
_cell.angle_alpha   90.00
_cell.angle_beta   90.00
_cell.angle_gamma   90.00
#
_symmetry.space_group_name_H-M   'P 1'
#
loop_
_entity.id
_entity.type
_entity.pdbx_description
1 polymer ?
#
loop_
_entity_poly.entity_id
_entity_poly.type
_entity_poly.pdbx_seq_one_letter_code
_entity_poly.pdbx_strand_id
1 'polypeptide(L)'
;VVRALLFVDAPAATVQEFAALDPKAWLQFHGDEDAEFCASFGRPYLKALRPQSAADFGAACAAHPAAEAIILDGGGGSGEAFDWSLVPPPAGRPKPLMLAGGISPANAAAAVARTRPDWIDVPSRGRGRTGSTSRAESAPTASRAARTPPSSRRCAPPSPRRSMSRYEPDAQGFFGAHGGCYVAEPLHHAVADLGAAWDKARRDRRFLAQVDALLADYVGRPSPITHAARLSQRWGAEVYLKREDLNHTGAHKINNAIGQVELARRMGKQRIIAETGAGQHGVATATACARAGLPCVVYMGADDIERQAPNVARMRLLGAEVRPVTAGSRTLKDALNEALRDWVANVADTFYVIGSVAGPHPYPVMVRDFNAVVGRECRAQMPKAAGRQPDAVVACVGGGSNALGIFHPYLRLARVRLYGVEAGGSGKRGEHAAPLSRGARPGILHGMRTYVMQDADGQVLPTASVSAGLDYPAVGPEHAHLKDLGRVEYAAASDREALAAFDECSRYEGILPALETAHAFAYAKKLARKAMRGKVILINLSGRGDKDLDSILARRGGR
;
A
#
# COMPACT_ATOMS: atom_id res chain seq x y z
N VAL A 1 16.87 17.07 16.38
CA VAL A 1 16.09 17.07 15.12
C VAL A 1 15.36 18.40 15.02
N VAL A 2 15.72 19.23 14.04
CA VAL A 2 14.98 20.47 13.73
C VAL A 2 13.92 20.10 12.70
N ARG A 3 12.68 20.53 12.92
CA ARG A 3 11.58 20.36 11.95
C ARG A 3 11.39 21.69 11.26
N ALA A 4 11.36 21.70 9.93
CA ALA A 4 11.19 22.91 9.14
C ALA A 4 10.02 22.76 8.16
N LEU A 5 9.29 23.84 7.93
CA LEU A 5 8.23 23.95 6.92
C LEU A 5 8.76 24.79 5.76
N LEU A 6 8.77 24.21 4.55
CA LEU A 6 9.32 24.85 3.36
C LEU A 6 8.26 25.64 2.59
N PHE A 7 8.61 26.86 2.17
CA PHE A 7 7.78 27.76 1.38
C PHE A 7 8.58 28.34 0.21
N VAL A 8 7.89 28.56 -0.91
CA VAL A 8 8.42 29.24 -2.09
C VAL A 8 7.36 30.25 -2.53
N ASP A 9 7.62 31.54 -2.34
CA ASP A 9 6.76 32.66 -2.74
C ASP A 9 5.30 32.50 -2.26
N ALA A 10 5.14 31.87 -1.09
CA ALA A 10 3.82 31.56 -0.55
C ALA A 10 3.19 32.83 0.05
N PRO A 11 1.87 33.05 -0.13
CA PRO A 11 1.18 34.16 0.54
C PRO A 11 1.28 34.06 2.07
N ALA A 12 1.36 35.21 2.76
CA ALA A 12 1.48 35.25 4.22
C ALA A 12 0.39 34.44 4.95
N ALA A 13 -0.84 34.44 4.44
CA ALA A 13 -1.95 33.66 4.99
C ALA A 13 -1.67 32.15 4.97
N THR A 14 -1.08 31.65 3.87
CA THR A 14 -0.69 30.24 3.72
C THR A 14 0.43 29.90 4.70
N VAL A 15 1.45 30.74 4.81
CA VAL A 15 2.55 30.52 5.76
C VAL A 15 2.02 30.47 7.20
N GLN A 16 1.11 31.38 7.58
CA GLN A 16 0.48 31.41 8.90
C GLN A 16 -0.35 30.15 9.19
N GLU A 17 -1.16 29.71 8.22
CA GLU A 17 -1.98 28.50 8.35
C GLU A 17 -1.13 27.26 8.64
N PHE A 18 -0.08 27.03 7.83
CA PHE A 18 0.79 25.87 8.01
C PHE A 18 1.67 25.99 9.26
N ALA A 19 2.15 27.19 9.58
CA ALA A 19 2.88 27.43 10.82
C ALA A 19 2.03 27.13 12.06
N ALA A 20 0.71 27.37 12.02
CA ALA A 20 -0.19 27.04 13.12
C ALA A 20 -0.32 25.52 13.37
N LEU A 21 -0.14 24.69 12.34
CA LEU A 21 -0.21 23.23 12.44
C LEU A 21 0.99 22.63 13.19
N ASP A 22 2.16 23.27 13.13
CA ASP A 22 3.33 22.89 13.93
C ASP A 22 4.00 24.12 14.58
N PRO A 23 3.60 24.47 15.82
CA PRO A 23 4.12 25.64 16.52
C PRO A 23 5.62 25.62 16.81
N LYS A 24 6.26 24.44 16.74
CA LYS A 24 7.68 24.26 17.04
C LYS A 24 8.54 24.09 15.79
N ALA A 25 7.95 24.11 14.60
CA ALA A 25 8.70 24.03 13.35
C ALA A 25 9.31 25.39 12.99
N TRP A 26 10.53 25.35 12.48
CA TRP A 26 11.20 26.48 11.84
C TRP A 26 10.57 26.72 10.46
N LEU A 27 10.71 27.94 9.94
CA LEU A 27 10.26 28.27 8.59
C LEU A 27 11.46 28.23 7.62
N GLN A 28 11.26 27.76 6.41
CA GLN A 28 12.31 27.64 5.41
C GLN A 28 11.82 28.27 4.11
N PHE A 29 12.43 29.39 3.71
CA PHE A 29 12.00 30.19 2.56
C PHE A 29 12.98 30.05 1.40
N HIS A 30 12.48 29.66 0.23
CA HIS A 30 13.28 29.39 -0.97
C HIS A 30 12.98 30.31 -2.16
N GLY A 31 11.97 31.18 -2.03
CA GLY A 31 11.56 32.14 -3.05
C GLY A 31 12.26 33.49 -2.92
N ASP A 32 11.61 34.53 -3.43
CA ASP A 32 12.06 35.92 -3.45
C ASP A 32 11.54 36.71 -2.23
N GLU A 33 11.12 36.01 -1.17
CA GLU A 33 10.59 36.65 0.05
C GLU A 33 11.68 37.51 0.73
N ASP A 34 11.37 38.77 1.01
CA ASP A 34 12.30 39.69 1.66
C ASP A 34 12.43 39.43 3.17
N ALA A 35 13.34 40.17 3.83
CA ALA A 35 13.62 39.97 5.24
C ALA A 35 12.48 40.40 6.16
N GLU A 36 11.69 41.41 5.78
CA GLU A 36 10.56 41.87 6.57
C GLU A 36 9.45 40.83 6.57
N PHE A 37 9.14 40.28 5.40
CA PHE A 37 8.19 39.17 5.24
C PHE A 37 8.62 37.96 6.06
N CYS A 38 9.86 37.49 5.89
CA CYS A 38 10.37 36.33 6.63
C CYS A 38 10.30 36.53 8.16
N ALA A 39 10.65 37.73 8.63
CA ALA A 39 10.66 38.06 10.05
C ALA A 39 9.25 38.26 10.64
N SER A 40 8.26 38.63 9.81
CA SER A 40 6.89 38.95 10.25
C SER A 40 6.18 37.81 10.99
N PHE A 41 6.61 36.57 10.78
CA PHE A 41 6.03 35.39 11.43
C PHE A 41 6.56 35.16 12.86
N GLY A 42 7.57 35.91 13.31
CA GLY A 42 8.11 35.82 14.67
C GLY A 42 8.68 34.44 15.02
N ARG A 43 9.20 33.72 14.03
CA ARG A 43 9.74 32.37 14.18
C ARG A 43 11.18 32.26 13.66
N PRO A 44 11.98 31.33 14.22
CA PRO A 44 13.26 30.95 13.62
C PRO A 44 13.07 30.52 12.17
N TYR A 45 13.90 31.05 11.27
CA TYR A 45 13.80 30.72 9.86
C TYR A 45 15.14 30.53 9.17
N LEU A 46 15.11 29.74 8.10
CA LEU A 46 16.18 29.49 7.16
C LEU A 46 15.85 30.22 5.86
N LYS A 47 16.84 30.86 5.23
CA LYS A 47 16.66 31.50 3.91
C LYS A 47 17.58 30.86 2.89
N ALA A 48 17.01 30.42 1.77
CA ALA A 48 17.79 30.01 0.62
C ALA A 48 18.26 31.23 -0.18
N LEU A 49 19.54 31.23 -0.55
CA LEU A 49 20.18 32.28 -1.32
C LEU A 49 20.81 31.68 -2.59
N ARG A 50 20.83 32.48 -3.67
CA ARG A 50 21.37 32.12 -4.98
C ARG A 50 22.43 33.12 -5.44
N PRO A 51 23.54 33.29 -4.69
CA PRO A 51 24.55 34.29 -5.02
C PRO A 51 25.25 33.92 -6.33
N GLN A 52 25.57 34.93 -7.15
CA GLN A 52 26.31 34.76 -8.41
C GLN A 52 27.80 35.06 -8.25
N SER A 53 28.20 35.66 -7.12
CA SER A 53 29.58 35.92 -6.73
C SER A 53 29.79 35.82 -5.21
N ALA A 54 31.04 35.73 -4.75
CA ALA A 54 31.36 35.73 -3.31
C ALA A 54 31.00 37.05 -2.62
N ALA A 55 31.06 38.18 -3.33
CA ALA A 55 30.60 39.46 -2.82
C ALA A 55 29.07 39.48 -2.63
N ASP A 56 28.33 38.86 -3.56
CA ASP A 56 26.87 38.72 -3.47
C ASP A 56 26.46 37.83 -2.29
N PHE A 57 27.23 36.80 -1.95
CA PHE A 57 26.93 35.96 -0.78
C PHE A 57 26.94 36.77 0.51
N GLY A 58 27.96 37.62 0.71
CA GLY A 58 28.05 38.51 1.87
C GLY A 58 26.90 39.51 1.93
N ALA A 59 26.60 40.16 0.80
CA ALA A 59 25.49 41.11 0.70
C ALA A 59 24.12 40.45 0.93
N ALA A 60 23.89 39.26 0.38
CA ALA A 60 22.65 38.51 0.54
C ALA A 60 22.45 37.97 1.96
N CYS A 61 23.54 37.59 2.66
CA CYS A 61 23.48 37.28 4.08
C CYS A 61 23.11 38.52 4.91
N ALA A 62 23.67 39.68 4.58
CA ALA A 62 23.37 40.95 5.25
C ALA A 62 21.93 41.43 4.99
N ALA A 63 21.35 41.09 3.83
CA ALA A 63 19.96 41.38 3.50
C ALA A 63 18.96 40.63 4.40
N HIS A 64 19.34 39.47 4.95
CA HIS A 64 18.51 38.68 5.87
C HIS A 64 19.16 38.53 7.25
N PRO A 65 19.28 39.61 8.03
CA PRO A 65 20.01 39.61 9.30
C PRO A 65 19.36 38.75 10.38
N ALA A 66 18.05 38.48 10.30
CA ALA A 66 17.31 37.66 11.26
C ALA A 66 17.29 36.15 10.95
N ALA A 67 17.82 35.71 9.80
CA ALA A 67 17.87 34.28 9.46
C ALA A 67 18.81 33.51 10.40
N GLU A 68 18.38 32.35 10.90
CA GLU A 68 19.20 31.50 11.78
C GLU A 68 20.33 30.80 11.01
N ALA A 69 20.08 30.46 9.75
CA ALA A 69 21.08 29.94 8.84
C ALA A 69 20.69 30.17 7.38
N ILE A 70 21.70 30.04 6.52
CA ILE A 70 21.59 30.23 5.08
C ILE A 70 21.63 28.88 4.38
N ILE A 71 20.75 28.71 3.40
CA ILE A 71 20.72 27.56 2.51
C ILE A 71 21.28 27.99 1.16
N LEU A 72 22.22 27.23 0.61
CA LEU A 72 22.60 27.40 -0.80
C LEU A 72 21.79 26.41 -1.62
N ASP A 73 20.97 26.91 -2.54
CA ASP A 73 20.10 26.12 -3.42
C ASP A 73 20.39 26.48 -4.88
N GLY A 74 20.58 25.48 -5.73
CA GLY A 74 20.83 25.61 -7.18
C GLY A 74 19.59 25.98 -7.99
N GLY A 75 18.42 26.13 -7.36
CA GLY A 75 17.18 26.53 -8.00
C GLY A 75 16.27 25.35 -8.31
N GLY A 76 15.31 25.09 -7.42
CA GLY A 76 14.04 24.47 -7.77
C GLY A 76 14.11 23.08 -8.42
N GLY A 77 14.95 22.17 -7.91
CA GLY A 77 14.91 20.76 -8.33
C GLY A 77 15.51 20.46 -9.71
N SER A 78 16.25 21.40 -10.33
CA SER A 78 16.97 21.19 -11.61
C SER A 78 18.02 20.07 -11.55
N GLY A 79 18.51 19.74 -10.36
CA GLY A 79 19.60 18.80 -10.16
C GLY A 79 20.98 19.33 -10.53
N GLU A 80 21.08 20.61 -10.94
CA GLU A 80 22.35 21.27 -11.21
C GLU A 80 23.09 21.58 -9.91
N ALA A 81 24.39 21.30 -9.90
CA ALA A 81 25.23 21.57 -8.74
C ALA A 81 25.53 23.07 -8.64
N PHE A 82 25.27 23.67 -7.48
CA PHE A 82 25.68 25.03 -7.18
C PHE A 82 27.20 25.18 -7.26
N ASP A 83 27.71 26.30 -7.77
CA ASP A 83 29.15 26.55 -7.79
C ASP A 83 29.64 26.91 -6.38
N TRP A 84 30.13 25.90 -5.68
CA TRP A 84 30.69 26.02 -4.33
C TRP A 84 31.94 26.92 -4.24
N SER A 85 32.48 27.40 -5.37
CA SER A 85 33.57 28.39 -5.40
C SER A 85 33.17 29.75 -4.84
N LEU A 86 31.87 30.03 -4.88
CA LEU A 86 31.30 31.30 -4.47
C LEU A 86 31.14 31.42 -2.94
N VAL A 87 31.38 30.33 -2.20
CA VAL A 87 31.22 30.28 -0.74
C VAL A 87 32.54 30.61 -0.05
N PRO A 88 32.59 31.65 0.81
CA PRO A 88 33.80 31.97 1.55
C PRO A 88 34.15 30.87 2.57
N PRO A 89 35.44 30.72 2.91
CA PRO A 89 35.89 29.76 3.93
C PRO A 89 35.28 30.10 5.31
N PRO A 90 35.15 29.12 6.22
CA PRO A 90 34.38 29.27 7.46
C PRO A 90 34.79 30.44 8.35
N ALA A 91 36.08 30.80 8.36
CA ALA A 91 36.61 31.90 9.18
C ALA A 91 36.06 33.28 8.81
N GLY A 92 35.39 33.43 7.66
CA GLY A 92 34.79 34.69 7.19
C GLY A 92 33.27 34.63 6.99
N ARG A 93 32.59 33.60 7.53
CA ARG A 93 31.15 33.41 7.30
C ARG A 93 30.30 34.11 8.39
N PRO A 94 29.31 34.93 8.01
CA PRO A 94 28.47 35.65 8.99
C PRO A 94 27.43 34.78 9.70
N LYS A 95 27.06 33.61 9.13
CA LYS A 95 25.96 32.75 9.60
C LYS A 95 26.22 31.27 9.33
N PRO A 96 25.60 30.31 10.06
CA PRO A 96 25.66 28.90 9.72
C PRO A 96 25.17 28.60 8.30
N LEU A 97 25.74 27.57 7.67
CA LEU A 97 25.49 27.19 6.28
C LEU A 97 24.92 25.78 6.16
N MET A 98 23.84 25.67 5.39
CA MET A 98 23.30 24.40 4.91
C MET A 98 23.49 24.29 3.39
N LEU A 99 24.02 23.16 2.92
CA LEU A 99 24.01 22.85 1.48
C LEU A 99 22.74 22.08 1.15
N ALA A 100 21.96 22.53 0.17
CA ALA A 100 20.77 21.82 -0.31
C ALA A 100 20.65 21.91 -1.84
N GLY A 101 20.05 20.90 -2.47
CA GLY A 101 19.94 20.83 -3.93
C GLY A 101 21.28 20.55 -4.63
N GLY A 102 21.26 19.73 -5.69
CA GLY A 102 22.46 19.42 -6.49
C GLY A 102 23.56 18.60 -5.80
N ILE A 103 23.40 18.25 -4.51
CA ILE A 103 24.30 17.37 -3.77
C ILE A 103 23.97 15.90 -4.08
N SER A 104 24.98 15.16 -4.52
CA SER A 104 24.92 13.73 -4.83
C SER A 104 26.08 12.99 -4.15
N PRO A 105 26.02 11.65 -4.04
CA PRO A 105 27.15 10.87 -3.51
C PRO A 105 28.47 11.11 -4.25
N ALA A 106 28.42 11.54 -5.52
CA ALA A 106 29.61 11.79 -6.33
C ALA A 106 30.30 13.13 -6.02
N ASN A 107 29.57 14.14 -5.54
CA ASN A 107 30.12 15.49 -5.29
C ASN A 107 30.10 15.93 -3.82
N ALA A 108 29.40 15.22 -2.93
CA ALA A 108 29.25 15.57 -1.52
C ALA A 108 30.59 15.76 -0.80
N ALA A 109 31.57 14.86 -1.03
CA ALA A 109 32.87 14.94 -0.38
C ALA A 109 33.64 16.22 -0.77
N ALA A 110 33.62 16.60 -2.05
CA ALA A 110 34.26 17.83 -2.53
C ALA A 110 33.53 19.08 -2.00
N ALA A 111 32.19 19.04 -1.96
CA ALA A 111 31.38 20.14 -1.43
C ALA A 111 31.65 20.36 0.06
N VAL A 112 31.70 19.29 0.86
CA VAL A 112 32.00 19.35 2.31
C VAL A 112 33.44 19.81 2.55
N ALA A 113 34.42 19.28 1.82
CA ALA A 113 35.82 19.67 1.98
C ALA A 113 36.04 21.16 1.68
N ARG A 114 35.35 21.68 0.67
CA ARG A 114 35.47 23.07 0.21
C ARG A 114 34.72 24.05 1.09
N THR A 115 33.45 23.76 1.38
CA THR A 115 32.56 24.72 2.06
C THR A 115 32.51 24.52 3.56
N ARG A 116 32.87 23.34 4.09
CA ARG A 116 32.74 22.99 5.52
C ARG A 116 31.40 23.47 6.08
N PRO A 117 30.27 22.94 5.57
CA PRO A 117 28.96 23.39 5.97
C PRO A 117 28.61 22.88 7.37
N ASP A 118 27.71 23.56 8.03
CA ASP A 118 27.18 23.17 9.34
C ASP A 118 26.14 22.03 9.16
N TRP A 119 25.39 22.06 8.04
CA TRP A 119 24.42 21.03 7.67
C TRP A 119 24.48 20.69 6.17
N ILE A 120 24.07 19.47 5.84
CA ILE A 120 23.94 19.01 4.46
C ILE A 120 22.59 18.31 4.29
N ASP A 121 21.81 18.79 3.33
CA ASP A 121 20.59 18.14 2.88
C ASP A 121 20.98 17.04 1.87
N VAL A 122 20.82 15.79 2.28
CA VAL A 122 21.16 14.62 1.47
C VAL A 122 19.86 13.99 1.00
N PRO A 123 19.64 13.85 -0.32
CA PRO A 123 18.42 13.22 -0.80
C PRO A 123 18.29 11.79 -0.30
N SER A 124 17.07 11.41 0.07
CA SER A 124 16.66 10.05 0.40
C SER A 124 16.76 9.14 -0.84
N ARG A 125 17.98 8.74 -1.22
CA ARG A 125 18.35 7.82 -2.33
C ARG A 125 17.36 7.75 -3.52
N GLY A 126 17.58 8.59 -4.52
CA GLY A 126 17.14 8.40 -5.91
C GLY A 126 18.32 8.59 -6.87
N ARG A 127 18.63 7.60 -7.71
CA ARG A 127 19.68 7.70 -8.75
C ARG A 127 19.10 8.43 -9.97
N GLY A 128 19.71 9.54 -10.37
CA GLY A 128 19.44 10.20 -11.65
C GLY A 128 20.29 9.64 -12.79
N ARG A 129 19.75 9.63 -14.01
CA ARG A 129 20.49 9.44 -15.27
C ARG A 129 20.26 10.63 -16.19
N THR A 130 21.40 11.21 -16.59
CA THR A 130 21.78 12.09 -17.71
C THR A 130 20.82 12.39 -18.89
N GLY A 131 20.73 13.70 -19.23
CA GLY A 131 20.62 14.32 -20.58
C GLY A 131 19.32 14.10 -21.39
N SER A 132 18.73 15.04 -22.16
CA SER A 132 19.24 16.27 -22.80
C SER A 132 18.08 17.15 -23.36
N THR A 133 18.24 18.47 -23.23
CA THR A 133 17.92 19.58 -24.18
C THR A 133 16.62 19.64 -24.99
N SER A 134 15.91 20.78 -24.88
CA SER A 134 15.67 21.67 -26.04
C SER A 134 15.44 23.13 -25.62
N ARG A 135 16.04 24.06 -26.38
CA ARG A 135 15.84 25.52 -26.34
C ARG A 135 14.66 25.88 -27.25
N ALA A 136 13.88 26.91 -26.89
CA ALA A 136 13.22 27.82 -27.84
C ALA A 136 12.86 29.15 -27.15
N GLU A 137 13.64 30.18 -27.53
CA GLU A 137 13.35 31.59 -27.84
C GLU A 137 12.16 32.38 -27.26
N SER A 138 12.41 33.69 -27.19
CA SER A 138 11.78 34.77 -26.44
C SER A 138 10.79 35.67 -27.21
N ALA A 139 9.68 36.03 -26.53
CA ALA A 139 9.00 37.34 -26.43
C ALA A 139 8.31 37.99 -27.67
N PRO A 140 7.56 39.12 -27.52
CA PRO A 140 6.39 39.42 -26.67
C PRO A 140 5.26 40.20 -27.40
N THR A 141 4.00 40.27 -26.89
CA THR A 141 3.14 41.51 -26.90
C THR A 141 1.74 41.38 -26.25
N ALA A 142 1.49 42.27 -25.27
CA ALA A 142 0.32 43.13 -24.99
C ALA A 142 -1.18 42.68 -25.08
N SER A 143 -1.84 42.77 -23.90
CA SER A 143 -3.10 43.49 -23.56
C SER A 143 -4.42 43.24 -24.33
N ARG A 144 -5.47 42.81 -23.58
CA ARG A 144 -6.71 43.60 -23.38
C ARG A 144 -7.58 43.11 -22.21
N ALA A 145 -8.17 44.07 -21.50
CA ALA A 145 -8.99 43.92 -20.30
C ALA A 145 -10.49 43.66 -20.54
N ALA A 146 -11.12 43.14 -19.47
CA ALA A 146 -12.51 43.28 -19.02
C ALA A 146 -13.63 42.42 -19.64
N ARG A 147 -14.28 41.61 -18.80
CA ARG A 147 -15.70 41.80 -18.38
C ARG A 147 -16.18 40.76 -17.37
N THR A 148 -16.61 41.26 -16.20
CA THR A 148 -17.38 40.57 -15.16
C THR A 148 -18.88 40.56 -15.51
N PRO A 149 -19.63 39.50 -15.14
CA PRO A 149 -21.04 39.64 -14.76
C PRO A 149 -21.35 38.98 -13.40
N PRO A 150 -22.53 39.23 -12.80
CA PRO A 150 -22.63 39.63 -11.40
C PRO A 150 -22.97 38.53 -10.40
N SER A 151 -22.71 38.88 -9.13
CA SER A 151 -23.13 38.22 -7.90
C SER A 151 -24.65 38.08 -7.79
N SER A 152 -25.09 36.90 -7.32
CA SER A 152 -26.06 36.69 -6.23
C SER A 152 -26.95 35.47 -6.50
N ARG A 153 -26.52 34.29 -6.07
CA ARG A 153 -27.43 33.22 -5.64
C ARG A 153 -27.03 32.82 -4.24
N ARG A 154 -27.91 33.12 -3.28
CA ARG A 154 -27.82 32.64 -1.91
C ARG A 154 -27.75 31.10 -1.98
N CYS A 155 -26.61 30.54 -1.59
CA CYS A 155 -26.52 29.11 -1.32
C CYS A 155 -27.46 28.81 -0.14
N ALA A 156 -28.48 28.00 -0.40
CA ALA A 156 -29.20 27.31 0.65
C ALA A 156 -28.19 26.47 1.48
N PRO A 157 -28.40 26.32 2.80
CA PRO A 157 -27.51 25.48 3.60
C PRO A 157 -27.52 24.06 3.02
N PRO A 158 -26.36 23.37 2.95
CA PRO A 158 -26.32 22.01 2.47
C PRO A 158 -27.24 21.15 3.34
N SER A 159 -28.14 20.42 2.69
CA SER A 159 -28.99 19.43 3.34
C SER A 159 -28.15 18.45 4.16
N PRO A 160 -28.69 17.85 5.24
CA PRO A 160 -27.93 16.97 6.11
C PRO A 160 -27.33 15.84 5.27
N ARG A 161 -25.99 15.75 5.30
CA ARG A 161 -25.21 14.72 4.63
C ARG A 161 -25.89 13.37 4.84
N ARG A 162 -26.28 12.66 3.76
CA ARG A 162 -26.63 11.23 3.83
C ARG A 162 -25.55 10.58 4.68
N SER A 163 -25.91 9.97 5.81
CA SER A 163 -24.92 9.34 6.68
C SER A 163 -24.20 8.29 5.83
N MET A 164 -22.93 8.55 5.48
CA MET A 164 -22.16 7.56 4.74
C MET A 164 -22.06 6.31 5.60
N SER A 165 -22.20 5.15 4.97
CA SER A 165 -22.05 3.86 5.65
C SER A 165 -20.71 3.87 6.38
N ARG A 166 -20.67 3.60 7.69
CA ARG A 166 -19.43 3.59 8.50
C ARG A 166 -18.35 2.59 8.04
N TYR A 167 -18.67 1.78 7.03
CA TYR A 167 -17.80 0.78 6.41
C TYR A 167 -17.34 1.17 4.99
N GLU A 168 -17.81 2.29 4.45
CA GLU A 168 -17.28 2.86 3.21
C GLU A 168 -16.29 3.96 3.55
N PRO A 169 -15.27 4.20 2.70
CA PRO A 169 -14.39 5.32 2.89
C PRO A 169 -15.10 6.63 2.53
N ASP A 170 -14.50 7.74 2.94
CA ASP A 170 -14.88 9.05 2.42
C ASP A 170 -14.40 9.29 0.98
N ALA A 171 -14.71 10.47 0.46
CA ALA A 171 -14.35 10.87 -0.91
C ALA A 171 -12.83 10.96 -1.13
N GLN A 172 -12.04 11.06 -0.07
CA GLN A 172 -10.57 11.08 -0.12
C GLN A 172 -9.98 9.66 0.07
N GLY A 173 -10.84 8.65 0.23
CA GLY A 173 -10.42 7.27 0.40
C GLY A 173 -10.04 6.88 1.83
N PHE A 174 -10.47 7.65 2.83
CA PHE A 174 -10.23 7.33 4.24
C PHE A 174 -11.39 6.53 4.86
N PHE A 175 -11.07 5.38 5.44
CA PHE A 175 -11.89 4.64 6.39
C PHE A 175 -11.55 5.12 7.80
N GLY A 176 -12.36 6.05 8.33
CA GLY A 176 -12.01 6.72 9.59
C GLY A 176 -10.67 7.45 9.44
N ALA A 177 -9.64 7.04 10.19
CA ALA A 177 -8.31 7.64 10.12
C ALA A 177 -7.34 6.94 9.14
N HIS A 178 -7.76 5.85 8.49
CA HIS A 178 -6.90 4.96 7.70
C HIS A 178 -7.24 5.03 6.22
N GLY A 179 -6.28 4.81 5.33
CA GLY A 179 -6.48 4.85 3.87
C GLY A 179 -5.80 6.05 3.25
N GLY A 180 -6.53 6.78 2.39
CA GLY A 180 -6.01 7.91 1.65
C GLY A 180 -5.18 7.52 0.41
N CYS A 181 -4.48 8.50 -0.14
CA CYS A 181 -3.64 8.36 -1.33
C CYS A 181 -2.28 9.03 -1.08
N TYR A 182 -1.33 8.26 -0.54
CA TYR A 182 0.02 8.72 -0.19
C TYR A 182 1.05 8.29 -1.26
N VAL A 183 0.85 8.76 -2.49
CA VAL A 183 1.73 8.46 -3.63
C VAL A 183 2.55 9.68 -4.02
N ALA A 184 3.64 9.45 -4.75
CA ALA A 184 4.39 10.54 -5.37
C ALA A 184 3.54 11.24 -6.45
N GLU A 185 3.79 12.53 -6.66
CA GLU A 185 3.04 13.37 -7.61
C GLU A 185 2.87 12.74 -9.01
N PRO A 186 3.88 12.09 -9.62
CA PRO A 186 3.71 11.45 -10.93
C PRO A 186 2.63 10.35 -10.98
N LEU A 187 2.31 9.72 -9.85
CA LEU A 187 1.25 8.71 -9.76
C LEU A 187 -0.12 9.29 -9.41
N HIS A 188 -0.20 10.57 -9.01
CA HIS A 188 -1.46 11.15 -8.57
C HIS A 188 -2.52 11.10 -9.70
N HIS A 189 -2.14 11.51 -10.91
CA HIS A 189 -3.01 11.42 -12.09
C HIS A 189 -3.39 9.97 -12.43
N ALA A 190 -2.43 9.03 -12.38
CA ALA A 190 -2.67 7.61 -12.64
C ALA A 190 -3.76 7.03 -11.73
N VAL A 191 -3.65 7.34 -10.45
CA VAL A 191 -4.53 6.86 -9.40
C VAL A 191 -5.90 7.55 -9.49
N ALA A 192 -5.94 8.83 -9.84
CA ALA A 192 -7.18 9.56 -10.08
C ALA A 192 -7.95 9.01 -11.29
N ASP A 193 -7.27 8.75 -12.41
CA ASP A 193 -7.85 8.13 -13.60
C ASP A 193 -8.39 6.73 -13.30
N LEU A 194 -7.63 5.94 -12.53
CA LEU A 194 -8.08 4.64 -12.01
C LEU A 194 -9.34 4.79 -11.15
N GLY A 195 -9.38 5.78 -10.26
CA GLY A 195 -10.53 6.11 -9.42
C GLY A 195 -11.78 6.40 -10.25
N ALA A 196 -11.67 7.29 -11.23
CA ALA A 196 -12.77 7.64 -12.12
C ALA A 196 -13.24 6.43 -12.96
N ALA A 197 -12.30 5.65 -13.49
CA ALA A 197 -12.60 4.45 -14.26
C ALA A 197 -13.33 3.40 -13.39
N TRP A 198 -12.84 3.16 -12.17
CA TRP A 198 -13.47 2.24 -11.23
C TRP A 198 -14.86 2.70 -10.82
N ASP A 199 -15.05 3.98 -10.50
CA ASP A 199 -16.35 4.53 -10.12
C ASP A 199 -17.38 4.42 -11.25
N LYS A 200 -16.95 4.54 -12.51
CA LYS A 200 -17.82 4.26 -13.66
C LYS A 200 -18.11 2.76 -13.76
N ALA A 201 -17.08 1.92 -13.69
CA ALA A 201 -17.19 0.47 -13.87
C ALA A 201 -18.06 -0.21 -12.80
N ARG A 202 -17.92 0.16 -11.53
CA ARG A 202 -18.69 -0.42 -10.41
C ARG A 202 -20.19 -0.09 -10.44
N ARG A 203 -20.60 0.91 -11.22
CA ARG A 203 -22.01 1.28 -11.44
C ARG A 203 -22.57 0.71 -12.75
N ASP A 204 -21.71 0.17 -13.60
CA ASP A 204 -22.07 -0.37 -14.91
C ASP A 204 -22.42 -1.86 -14.82
N ARG A 205 -23.72 -2.16 -14.94
CA ARG A 205 -24.23 -3.53 -14.89
C ARG A 205 -23.65 -4.43 -15.97
N ARG A 206 -23.29 -3.91 -17.15
CA ARG A 206 -22.71 -4.72 -18.24
C ARG A 206 -21.31 -5.19 -17.88
N PHE A 207 -20.49 -4.30 -17.32
CA PHE A 207 -19.15 -4.66 -16.85
C PHE A 207 -19.21 -5.67 -15.70
N LEU A 208 -20.08 -5.45 -14.72
CA LEU A 208 -20.24 -6.40 -13.62
C LEU A 208 -20.72 -7.76 -14.12
N ALA A 209 -21.69 -7.81 -15.05
CA ALA A 209 -22.15 -9.06 -15.65
C ALA A 209 -21.04 -9.78 -16.44
N GLN A 210 -20.17 -9.05 -17.14
CA GLN A 210 -19.01 -9.62 -17.84
C GLN A 210 -18.02 -10.24 -16.85
N VAL A 211 -17.70 -9.54 -15.76
CA VAL A 211 -16.83 -10.07 -14.70
C VAL A 211 -17.47 -11.29 -14.05
N ASP A 212 -18.76 -11.24 -13.70
CA ASP A 212 -19.48 -12.35 -13.10
C ASP A 212 -19.54 -13.58 -14.03
N ALA A 213 -19.67 -13.38 -15.34
CA ALA A 213 -19.61 -14.46 -16.33
C ALA A 213 -18.23 -15.12 -16.36
N LEU A 214 -17.13 -14.35 -16.32
CA LEU A 214 -15.78 -14.90 -16.22
C LEU A 214 -15.57 -15.65 -14.89
N LEU A 215 -16.11 -15.12 -13.80
CA LEU A 215 -16.06 -15.80 -12.50
C LEU A 215 -16.83 -17.14 -12.55
N ALA A 216 -17.98 -17.19 -13.20
CA ALA A 216 -18.75 -18.43 -13.34
C ALA A 216 -18.06 -19.43 -14.28
N ASP A 217 -17.87 -19.03 -15.54
CA ASP A 217 -17.54 -19.96 -16.64
C ASP A 217 -16.04 -20.31 -16.69
N TYR A 218 -15.16 -19.42 -16.23
CA TYR A 218 -13.71 -19.61 -16.30
C TYR A 218 -13.07 -19.90 -14.95
N VAL A 219 -13.51 -19.21 -13.88
CA VAL A 219 -12.96 -19.45 -12.53
C VAL A 219 -13.61 -20.65 -11.85
N GLY A 220 -14.87 -20.96 -12.18
CA GLY A 220 -15.64 -22.06 -11.57
C GLY A 220 -16.44 -21.66 -10.33
N ARG A 221 -16.88 -20.39 -10.25
CA ARG A 221 -17.74 -19.91 -9.15
C ARG A 221 -19.20 -20.35 -9.36
N PRO A 222 -19.99 -20.51 -8.27
CA PRO A 222 -19.64 -20.29 -6.88
C PRO A 222 -18.80 -21.42 -6.29
N SER A 223 -17.77 -21.09 -5.51
CA SER A 223 -17.03 -22.11 -4.77
C SER A 223 -17.93 -22.74 -3.69
N PRO A 224 -17.83 -24.05 -3.39
CA PRO A 224 -18.73 -24.69 -2.43
C PRO A 224 -18.44 -24.27 -0.98
N ILE A 225 -19.44 -24.51 -0.12
CA ILE A 225 -19.24 -24.60 1.33
C ILE A 225 -19.27 -26.07 1.71
N THR A 226 -18.20 -26.56 2.35
CA THR A 226 -18.06 -27.95 2.79
C THR A 226 -18.15 -28.04 4.30
N HIS A 227 -18.98 -28.94 4.83
CA HIS A 227 -18.95 -29.28 6.26
C HIS A 227 -17.74 -30.18 6.55
N ALA A 228 -16.83 -29.71 7.42
CA ALA A 228 -15.63 -30.43 7.82
C ALA A 228 -15.93 -31.32 9.04
N ALA A 229 -16.68 -32.40 8.80
CA ALA A 229 -17.31 -33.19 9.86
C ALA A 229 -16.30 -33.76 10.88
N ARG A 230 -15.09 -34.14 10.44
CA ARG A 230 -14.09 -34.74 11.32
C ARG A 230 -13.40 -33.68 12.18
N LEU A 231 -13.15 -32.49 11.63
CA LEU A 231 -12.73 -31.34 12.43
C LEU A 231 -13.83 -30.90 13.39
N SER A 232 -15.10 -30.90 12.95
CA SER A 232 -16.24 -30.55 13.80
C SER A 232 -16.28 -31.43 15.06
N GLN A 233 -16.19 -32.75 14.88
CA GLN A 233 -16.13 -33.71 15.97
C GLN A 233 -14.94 -33.47 16.91
N ARG A 234 -13.75 -33.21 16.36
CA ARG A 234 -12.52 -33.01 17.17
C ARG A 234 -12.51 -31.68 17.91
N TRP A 235 -13.15 -30.66 17.37
CA TRP A 235 -13.14 -29.30 17.91
C TRP A 235 -14.36 -29.02 18.78
N GLY A 236 -15.40 -29.86 18.69
CA GLY A 236 -16.65 -29.72 19.43
C GLY A 236 -17.52 -28.57 18.95
N ALA A 237 -17.36 -28.13 17.69
CA ALA A 237 -18.08 -27.03 17.05
C ALA A 237 -18.41 -27.44 15.61
N GLU A 238 -19.42 -26.85 14.99
CA GLU A 238 -19.77 -27.13 13.58
C GLU A 238 -18.90 -26.30 12.65
N VAL A 239 -17.93 -26.94 11.99
CA VAL A 239 -16.92 -26.29 11.15
C VAL A 239 -17.30 -26.40 9.68
N TYR A 240 -17.46 -25.26 9.01
CA TYR A 240 -17.71 -25.16 7.58
C TYR A 240 -16.56 -24.43 6.88
N LEU A 241 -16.24 -24.86 5.66
CA LEU A 241 -15.13 -24.34 4.87
C LEU A 241 -15.67 -23.68 3.61
N LYS A 242 -15.36 -22.39 3.39
CA LYS A 242 -15.56 -21.73 2.10
C LYS A 242 -14.37 -22.06 1.18
N ARG A 243 -14.61 -22.86 0.14
CA ARG A 243 -13.59 -23.57 -0.66
C ARG A 243 -12.94 -22.74 -1.78
N GLU A 244 -12.32 -21.61 -1.44
CA GLU A 244 -11.59 -20.79 -2.45
C GLU A 244 -10.32 -21.48 -2.99
N ASP A 245 -9.89 -22.57 -2.36
CA ASP A 245 -8.84 -23.49 -2.83
C ASP A 245 -9.20 -24.21 -4.13
N LEU A 246 -10.50 -24.33 -4.44
CA LEU A 246 -11.01 -24.99 -5.64
C LEU A 246 -11.16 -24.05 -6.84
N ASN A 247 -10.98 -22.74 -6.65
CA ASN A 247 -11.03 -21.80 -7.76
C ASN A 247 -9.93 -22.13 -8.79
N HIS A 248 -10.16 -21.80 -10.06
CA HIS A 248 -9.07 -21.79 -11.04
C HIS A 248 -7.85 -21.02 -10.49
N THR A 249 -6.64 -21.50 -10.81
CA THR A 249 -5.35 -21.14 -10.20
C THR A 249 -5.10 -21.62 -8.77
N GLY A 250 -6.16 -21.90 -7.98
CA GLY A 250 -6.07 -22.53 -6.66
C GLY A 250 -6.19 -21.60 -5.45
N ALA A 251 -6.62 -20.35 -5.64
CA ALA A 251 -6.77 -19.39 -4.56
C ALA A 251 -7.80 -18.28 -4.88
N HIS A 252 -8.23 -17.55 -3.85
CA HIS A 252 -9.10 -16.37 -3.98
C HIS A 252 -8.53 -15.24 -4.85
N LYS A 253 -7.21 -15.22 -5.11
CA LYS A 253 -6.52 -14.14 -5.83
C LYS A 253 -7.05 -13.94 -7.26
N ILE A 254 -7.54 -15.00 -7.89
CA ILE A 254 -8.10 -14.94 -9.25
C ILE A 254 -9.33 -14.03 -9.36
N ASN A 255 -10.12 -13.91 -8.29
CA ASN A 255 -11.30 -13.02 -8.27
C ASN A 255 -10.90 -11.57 -8.56
N ASN A 256 -9.85 -11.12 -7.88
CA ASN A 256 -9.28 -9.79 -8.03
C ASN A 256 -8.58 -9.61 -9.38
N ALA A 257 -7.79 -10.59 -9.80
CA ALA A 257 -7.03 -10.52 -11.05
C ALA A 257 -7.97 -10.36 -12.26
N ILE A 258 -9.04 -11.16 -12.34
CA ILE A 258 -10.05 -11.03 -13.40
C ILE A 258 -10.67 -9.62 -13.40
N GLY A 259 -11.14 -9.16 -12.23
CA GLY A 259 -11.77 -7.85 -12.12
C GLY A 259 -10.87 -6.69 -12.55
N GLN A 260 -9.62 -6.67 -12.09
CA GLN A 260 -8.67 -5.61 -12.42
C GLN A 260 -8.16 -5.69 -13.87
N VAL A 261 -7.94 -6.89 -14.42
CA VAL A 261 -7.52 -7.02 -15.82
C VAL A 261 -8.63 -6.60 -16.78
N GLU A 262 -9.89 -6.94 -16.50
CA GLU A 262 -11.02 -6.44 -17.30
C GLU A 262 -11.20 -4.92 -17.15
N LEU A 263 -10.93 -4.35 -15.97
CA LEU A 263 -10.89 -2.90 -15.81
C LEU A 263 -9.77 -2.26 -16.64
N ALA A 264 -8.58 -2.87 -16.66
CA ALA A 264 -7.45 -2.41 -17.46
C ALA A 264 -7.78 -2.41 -18.96
N ARG A 265 -8.43 -3.48 -19.46
CA ARG A 265 -8.94 -3.54 -20.85
C ARG A 265 -9.93 -2.42 -21.13
N ARG A 266 -10.87 -2.17 -20.21
CA ARG A 266 -11.85 -1.09 -20.33
C ARG A 266 -11.19 0.29 -20.37
N MET A 267 -10.09 0.45 -19.65
CA MET A 267 -9.27 1.68 -19.66
C MET A 267 -8.35 1.79 -20.89
N GLY A 268 -8.34 0.78 -21.78
CA GLY A 268 -7.50 0.77 -22.97
C GLY A 268 -6.01 0.53 -22.68
N LYS A 269 -5.67 0.04 -21.48
CA LYS A 269 -4.28 -0.24 -21.10
C LYS A 269 -3.75 -1.45 -21.87
N GLN A 270 -2.52 -1.34 -22.36
CA GLN A 270 -1.89 -2.30 -23.26
C GLN A 270 -0.91 -3.22 -22.54
N ARG A 271 -0.59 -2.94 -21.27
CA ARG A 271 0.39 -3.69 -20.49
C ARG A 271 -0.05 -3.82 -19.04
N ILE A 272 0.17 -5.00 -18.47
CA ILE A 272 -0.09 -5.27 -17.05
C ILE A 272 1.21 -5.48 -16.30
N ILE A 273 1.30 -4.91 -15.11
CA ILE A 273 2.32 -5.23 -14.12
C ILE A 273 1.69 -5.69 -12.80
N ALA A 274 2.39 -6.54 -12.06
CA ALA A 274 2.02 -6.96 -10.71
C ALA A 274 3.26 -7.29 -9.87
N GLU A 275 3.09 -7.30 -8.55
CA GLU A 275 4.06 -7.85 -7.60
C GLU A 275 3.66 -9.26 -7.16
N THR A 276 4.59 -10.07 -6.63
CA THR A 276 4.21 -11.30 -5.93
C THR A 276 5.29 -11.75 -4.94
N GLY A 277 4.86 -12.39 -3.85
CA GLY A 277 5.74 -13.07 -2.89
C GLY A 277 5.61 -14.58 -3.10
N ALA A 278 4.60 -15.21 -2.49
CA ALA A 278 4.27 -16.63 -2.63
C ALA A 278 3.92 -17.10 -4.08
N GLY A 279 3.94 -16.22 -5.08
CA GLY A 279 3.65 -16.55 -6.47
C GLY A 279 2.17 -16.61 -6.86
N GLN A 280 1.24 -16.78 -5.91
CA GLN A 280 -0.19 -16.95 -6.22
C GLN A 280 -0.83 -15.74 -6.90
N HIS A 281 -0.51 -14.51 -6.47
CA HIS A 281 -1.01 -13.30 -7.13
C HIS A 281 -0.44 -13.15 -8.54
N GLY A 282 0.86 -13.42 -8.69
CA GLY A 282 1.53 -13.44 -9.99
C GLY A 282 0.91 -14.46 -10.96
N VAL A 283 0.68 -15.70 -10.51
CA VAL A 283 0.01 -16.74 -11.32
C VAL A 283 -1.42 -16.32 -11.69
N ALA A 284 -2.20 -15.78 -10.75
CA ALA A 284 -3.55 -15.29 -11.02
C ALA A 284 -3.56 -14.15 -12.06
N THR A 285 -2.64 -13.20 -11.92
CA THR A 285 -2.50 -12.07 -12.85
C THR A 285 -2.05 -12.53 -14.22
N ALA A 286 -1.01 -13.37 -14.31
CA ALA A 286 -0.56 -13.97 -15.56
C ALA A 286 -1.69 -14.75 -16.27
N THR A 287 -2.48 -15.51 -15.51
CA THR A 287 -3.65 -16.25 -16.02
C THR A 287 -4.70 -15.31 -16.62
N ALA A 288 -5.08 -14.28 -15.88
CA ALA A 288 -6.05 -13.29 -16.36
C ALA A 288 -5.55 -12.53 -17.59
N CYS A 289 -4.26 -12.17 -17.62
CA CYS A 289 -3.63 -11.48 -18.75
C CYS A 289 -3.56 -12.36 -20.00
N ALA A 290 -3.14 -13.62 -19.86
CA ALA A 290 -3.11 -14.59 -20.96
C ALA A 290 -4.50 -14.76 -21.59
N ARG A 291 -5.54 -14.84 -20.75
CA ARG A 291 -6.94 -14.94 -21.22
C ARG A 291 -7.44 -13.67 -21.92
N ALA A 292 -6.99 -12.51 -21.45
CA ALA A 292 -7.33 -11.18 -21.97
C ALA A 292 -6.52 -10.79 -23.21
N GLY A 293 -5.43 -11.51 -23.52
CA GLY A 293 -4.50 -11.15 -24.58
C GLY A 293 -3.62 -9.93 -24.24
N LEU A 294 -3.27 -9.75 -22.96
CA LEU A 294 -2.43 -8.63 -22.50
C LEU A 294 -1.04 -9.11 -22.07
N PRO A 295 0.05 -8.40 -22.45
CA PRO A 295 1.38 -8.58 -21.87
C PRO A 295 1.38 -8.40 -20.35
N CYS A 296 2.07 -9.29 -19.65
CA CYS A 296 2.15 -9.29 -18.19
C CYS A 296 3.60 -9.35 -17.72
N VAL A 297 3.99 -8.42 -16.84
CA VAL A 297 5.27 -8.44 -16.14
C VAL A 297 5.02 -8.57 -14.64
N VAL A 298 5.58 -9.62 -14.03
CA VAL A 298 5.47 -9.89 -12.60
C VAL A 298 6.82 -9.65 -11.91
N TYR A 299 6.84 -8.72 -10.98
CA TYR A 299 7.97 -8.47 -10.09
C TYR A 299 7.94 -9.43 -8.91
N MET A 300 9.05 -10.10 -8.63
CA MET A 300 9.15 -11.08 -7.56
C MET A 300 10.52 -11.01 -6.91
N GLY A 301 10.57 -11.06 -5.58
CA GLY A 301 11.84 -11.09 -4.84
C GLY A 301 12.72 -12.26 -5.25
N ALA A 302 14.04 -12.05 -5.38
CA ALA A 302 14.95 -13.10 -5.81
C ALA A 302 14.91 -14.33 -4.88
N ASP A 303 14.81 -14.11 -3.57
CA ASP A 303 14.73 -15.19 -2.58
C ASP A 303 13.39 -15.94 -2.67
N ASP A 304 12.30 -15.24 -3.04
CA ASP A 304 10.99 -15.84 -3.25
C ASP A 304 10.93 -16.64 -4.56
N ILE A 305 11.67 -16.24 -5.61
CA ILE A 305 11.75 -16.97 -6.89
C ILE A 305 12.30 -18.38 -6.68
N GLU A 306 13.35 -18.53 -5.87
CA GLU A 306 13.93 -19.84 -5.56
C GLU A 306 12.95 -20.70 -4.77
N ARG A 307 12.36 -20.13 -3.70
CA ARG A 307 11.44 -20.85 -2.81
C ARG A 307 10.11 -21.24 -3.46
N GLN A 308 9.71 -20.55 -4.52
CA GLN A 308 8.42 -20.71 -5.19
C GLN A 308 8.59 -21.01 -6.68
N ALA A 309 9.68 -21.72 -7.03
CA ALA A 309 10.01 -22.11 -8.39
C ALA A 309 8.82 -22.72 -9.19
N PRO A 310 7.94 -23.56 -8.61
CA PRO A 310 6.76 -24.05 -9.32
C PRO A 310 5.81 -22.94 -9.80
N ASN A 311 5.61 -21.88 -9.00
CA ASN A 311 4.75 -20.75 -9.40
C ASN A 311 5.44 -19.85 -10.42
N VAL A 312 6.77 -19.70 -10.35
CA VAL A 312 7.56 -19.00 -11.38
C VAL A 312 7.45 -19.69 -12.74
N ALA A 313 7.59 -21.02 -12.76
CA ALA A 313 7.42 -21.81 -13.97
C ALA A 313 6.00 -21.67 -14.56
N ARG A 314 4.96 -21.71 -13.72
CA ARG A 314 3.57 -21.48 -14.15
C ARG A 314 3.37 -20.10 -14.78
N MET A 315 3.91 -19.04 -14.16
CA MET A 315 3.81 -17.68 -14.72
C MET A 315 4.46 -17.58 -16.10
N ARG A 316 5.65 -18.16 -16.29
CA ARG A 316 6.36 -18.17 -17.57
C ARG A 316 5.60 -18.97 -18.64
N LEU A 317 5.02 -20.13 -18.28
CA LEU A 317 4.19 -20.93 -19.19
C LEU A 317 2.91 -20.19 -19.64
N LEU A 318 2.39 -19.30 -18.78
CA LEU A 318 1.27 -18.41 -19.10
C LEU A 318 1.69 -17.19 -19.94
N GLY A 319 2.97 -17.07 -20.32
CA GLY A 319 3.49 -15.98 -21.13
C GLY A 319 3.85 -14.71 -20.35
N ALA A 320 3.85 -14.75 -19.02
CA ALA A 320 4.28 -13.60 -18.22
C ALA A 320 5.81 -13.53 -18.11
N GLU A 321 6.35 -12.32 -18.19
CA GLU A 321 7.74 -12.04 -17.85
C GLU A 321 7.87 -11.98 -16.31
N VAL A 322 8.78 -12.77 -15.72
CA VAL A 322 9.04 -12.73 -14.27
C VAL A 322 10.36 -12.03 -14.03
N ARG A 323 10.31 -10.82 -13.43
CA ARG A 323 11.48 -9.98 -13.15
C ARG A 323 11.96 -10.15 -11.71
N PRO A 324 13.19 -10.64 -11.49
CA PRO A 324 13.75 -10.80 -10.14
C PRO A 324 14.09 -9.45 -9.52
N VAL A 325 13.74 -9.26 -8.26
CA VAL A 325 14.14 -8.10 -7.46
C VAL A 325 15.24 -8.51 -6.48
N THR A 326 16.45 -8.01 -6.74
CA THR A 326 17.67 -8.34 -5.97
C THR A 326 18.05 -7.29 -4.93
N ALA A 327 17.39 -6.14 -4.97
CA ALA A 327 17.58 -5.04 -4.03
C ALA A 327 16.85 -5.28 -2.70
N GLY A 328 17.38 -4.71 -1.61
CA GLY A 328 16.72 -4.72 -0.32
C GLY A 328 16.67 -6.10 0.33
N SER A 329 15.52 -6.42 0.93
CA SER A 329 15.24 -7.72 1.55
C SER A 329 14.98 -8.85 0.55
N ARG A 330 14.85 -8.54 -0.75
CA ARG A 330 14.60 -9.52 -1.83
C ARG A 330 13.31 -10.32 -1.65
N THR A 331 12.30 -9.69 -1.06
CA THR A 331 10.97 -10.28 -0.79
C THR A 331 9.84 -9.42 -1.37
N LEU A 332 8.59 -9.78 -1.08
CA LEU A 332 7.36 -9.06 -1.49
C LEU A 332 7.43 -7.52 -1.33
N LYS A 333 8.03 -7.01 -0.25
CA LYS A 333 8.16 -5.56 -0.03
C LYS A 333 8.93 -4.89 -1.17
N ASP A 334 10.05 -5.48 -1.59
CA ASP A 334 10.90 -4.91 -2.64
C ASP A 334 10.29 -5.12 -4.02
N ALA A 335 9.60 -6.25 -4.24
CA ALA A 335 8.82 -6.48 -5.46
C ALA A 335 7.73 -5.42 -5.68
N LEU A 336 7.03 -5.01 -4.61
CA LEU A 336 6.04 -3.94 -4.67
C LEU A 336 6.69 -2.58 -5.01
N ASN A 337 7.84 -2.28 -4.42
CA ASN A 337 8.59 -1.05 -4.73
C ASN A 337 9.02 -0.98 -6.20
N GLU A 338 9.51 -2.09 -6.78
CA GLU A 338 9.88 -2.14 -8.20
C GLU A 338 8.65 -2.04 -9.12
N ALA A 339 7.53 -2.69 -8.77
CA ALA A 339 6.28 -2.55 -9.52
C ALA A 339 5.77 -1.10 -9.53
N LEU A 340 5.83 -0.40 -8.39
CA LEU A 340 5.48 1.02 -8.33
C LEU A 340 6.43 1.89 -9.16
N ARG A 341 7.74 1.62 -9.15
CA ARG A 341 8.73 2.34 -9.97
C ARG A 341 8.48 2.15 -11.47
N ASP A 342 8.20 0.92 -11.89
CA ASP A 342 7.80 0.63 -13.27
C ASP A 342 6.53 1.41 -13.62
N TRP A 343 5.54 1.40 -12.74
CA TRP A 343 4.28 2.10 -12.99
C TRP A 343 4.46 3.60 -13.20
N VAL A 344 5.31 4.24 -12.38
CA VAL A 344 5.66 5.66 -12.55
C VAL A 344 6.23 5.93 -13.94
N ALA A 345 7.12 5.07 -14.42
CA ALA A 345 7.79 5.24 -15.70
C ALA A 345 6.88 4.97 -16.91
N ASN A 346 5.86 4.11 -16.75
CA ASN A 346 5.03 3.59 -17.86
C ASN A 346 3.53 3.86 -17.64
N VAL A 347 3.18 4.93 -16.94
CA VAL A 347 1.80 5.21 -16.49
C VAL A 347 0.76 5.27 -17.61
N ALA A 348 1.17 5.71 -18.81
CA ALA A 348 0.28 5.95 -19.94
C ALA A 348 -0.36 4.66 -20.47
N ASP A 349 0.43 3.60 -20.68
CA ASP A 349 0.02 2.34 -21.30
C ASP A 349 -0.13 1.18 -20.30
N THR A 350 0.44 1.31 -19.11
CA THR A 350 0.52 0.24 -18.11
C THR A 350 -0.54 0.36 -17.01
N PHE A 351 -1.16 -0.75 -16.67
CA PHE A 351 -2.01 -0.90 -15.49
C PHE A 351 -1.30 -1.74 -14.42
N TYR A 352 -1.29 -1.26 -13.18
CA TYR A 352 -0.78 -2.01 -12.04
C TYR A 352 -1.88 -2.81 -11.34
N VAL A 353 -1.82 -4.13 -11.43
CA VAL A 353 -2.72 -5.06 -10.73
C VAL A 353 -2.18 -5.36 -9.35
N ILE A 354 -2.66 -4.64 -8.34
CA ILE A 354 -2.24 -4.86 -6.94
C ILE A 354 -2.86 -6.16 -6.37
N GLY A 355 -2.09 -6.87 -5.55
CA GLY A 355 -2.47 -8.20 -5.06
C GLY A 355 -3.33 -8.24 -3.81
N SER A 356 -3.61 -7.12 -3.16
CA SER A 356 -4.33 -7.10 -1.89
C SER A 356 -5.09 -5.79 -1.68
N VAL A 357 -5.91 -5.73 -0.62
CA VAL A 357 -6.66 -4.55 -0.15
C VAL A 357 -5.76 -3.49 0.51
N ALA A 358 -4.53 -3.38 0.00
CA ALA A 358 -3.52 -2.40 0.37
C ALA A 358 -3.39 -1.38 -0.76
N GLY A 359 -2.45 -0.46 -0.65
CA GLY A 359 -2.23 0.57 -1.68
C GLY A 359 -3.06 1.83 -1.46
N PRO A 360 -2.80 2.87 -2.26
CA PRO A 360 -3.58 4.10 -2.23
C PRO A 360 -5.02 3.84 -2.69
N HIS A 361 -5.96 4.66 -2.22
CA HIS A 361 -7.29 4.72 -2.83
C HIS A 361 -7.16 4.93 -4.36
N PRO A 362 -7.89 4.19 -5.23
CA PRO A 362 -9.07 3.37 -4.94
C PRO A 362 -8.78 1.87 -4.68
N TYR A 363 -7.53 1.43 -4.66
CA TYR A 363 -7.19 0.00 -4.62
C TYR A 363 -7.84 -0.77 -3.46
N PRO A 364 -7.81 -0.31 -2.19
CA PRO A 364 -8.46 -1.04 -1.10
C PRO A 364 -9.94 -1.35 -1.34
N VAL A 365 -10.69 -0.37 -1.85
CA VAL A 365 -12.13 -0.49 -2.18
C VAL A 365 -12.32 -1.45 -3.34
N MET A 366 -11.57 -1.24 -4.43
CA MET A 366 -11.70 -2.01 -5.66
C MET A 366 -11.38 -3.49 -5.42
N VAL A 367 -10.26 -3.79 -4.77
CA VAL A 367 -9.84 -5.17 -4.49
C VAL A 367 -10.83 -5.86 -3.55
N ARG A 368 -11.35 -5.16 -2.54
CA ARG A 368 -12.42 -5.69 -1.70
C ARG A 368 -13.65 -6.02 -2.52
N ASP A 369 -14.14 -5.08 -3.34
CA ASP A 369 -15.39 -5.24 -4.08
C ASP A 369 -15.32 -6.45 -5.04
N PHE A 370 -14.17 -6.66 -5.69
CA PHE A 370 -13.93 -7.86 -6.52
C PHE A 370 -13.84 -9.15 -5.68
N ASN A 371 -13.30 -9.11 -4.47
CA ASN A 371 -13.29 -10.27 -3.57
C ASN A 371 -14.61 -10.47 -2.81
N ALA A 372 -15.51 -9.49 -2.76
CA ALA A 372 -16.74 -9.55 -1.97
C ALA A 372 -17.73 -10.61 -2.48
N VAL A 373 -17.50 -11.16 -3.68
CA VAL A 373 -18.20 -12.34 -4.20
C VAL A 373 -18.15 -13.52 -3.22
N VAL A 374 -17.03 -13.70 -2.52
CA VAL A 374 -16.84 -14.78 -1.54
C VAL A 374 -17.88 -14.69 -0.42
N GLY A 375 -18.00 -13.52 0.22
CA GLY A 375 -18.98 -13.31 1.28
C GLY A 375 -20.43 -13.32 0.78
N ARG A 376 -20.70 -12.86 -0.46
CA ARG A 376 -22.04 -12.89 -1.07
C ARG A 376 -22.51 -14.33 -1.24
N GLU A 377 -21.63 -15.19 -1.74
CA GLU A 377 -21.91 -16.62 -1.86
C GLU A 377 -22.11 -17.26 -0.49
N CYS A 378 -21.27 -16.94 0.50
CA CYS A 378 -21.43 -17.47 1.85
C CYS A 378 -22.78 -17.11 2.46
N ARG A 379 -23.22 -15.85 2.30
CA ARG A 379 -24.52 -15.37 2.77
C ARG A 379 -25.69 -16.17 2.19
N ALA A 380 -25.56 -16.63 0.95
CA ALA A 380 -26.56 -17.43 0.25
C ALA A 380 -26.46 -18.94 0.55
N GLN A 381 -25.25 -19.45 0.74
CA GLN A 381 -24.95 -20.88 0.92
C GLN A 381 -25.14 -21.34 2.38
N MET A 382 -24.78 -20.52 3.38
CA MET A 382 -24.82 -20.92 4.79
C MET A 382 -26.21 -21.33 5.30
N PRO A 383 -27.31 -20.62 5.01
CA PRO A 383 -28.65 -21.07 5.39
C PRO A 383 -29.02 -22.43 4.80
N LYS A 384 -28.54 -22.75 3.60
CA LYS A 384 -28.77 -24.05 2.96
C LYS A 384 -27.92 -25.15 3.60
N ALA A 385 -26.70 -24.84 4.00
CA ALA A 385 -25.73 -25.80 4.53
C ALA A 385 -25.90 -26.08 6.04
N ALA A 386 -26.36 -25.09 6.81
CA ALA A 386 -26.41 -25.15 8.28
C ALA A 386 -27.77 -24.72 8.86
N GLY A 387 -28.76 -24.39 8.03
CA GLY A 387 -30.07 -23.87 8.47
C GLY A 387 -30.05 -22.42 8.98
N ARG A 388 -28.86 -21.78 9.04
CA ARG A 388 -28.64 -20.45 9.63
C ARG A 388 -27.36 -19.79 9.10
N GLN A 389 -27.14 -18.54 9.47
CA GLN A 389 -25.83 -17.88 9.31
C GLN A 389 -24.84 -18.38 10.38
N PRO A 390 -23.52 -18.35 10.12
CA PRO A 390 -22.52 -18.79 11.10
C PRO A 390 -22.48 -17.88 12.33
N ASP A 391 -22.05 -18.41 13.47
CA ASP A 391 -21.78 -17.61 14.67
C ASP A 391 -20.45 -16.85 14.55
N ALA A 392 -19.48 -17.45 13.84
CA ALA A 392 -18.18 -16.86 13.58
C ALA A 392 -17.73 -17.07 12.13
N VAL A 393 -17.11 -16.05 11.54
CA VAL A 393 -16.34 -16.16 10.29
C VAL A 393 -14.87 -15.89 10.59
N VAL A 394 -13.99 -16.80 10.16
CA VAL A 394 -12.55 -16.74 10.42
C VAL A 394 -11.78 -16.73 9.09
N ALA A 395 -10.82 -15.83 8.95
CA ALA A 395 -9.99 -15.72 7.76
C ALA A 395 -8.56 -15.24 8.13
N CYS A 396 -7.56 -15.66 7.35
CA CYS A 396 -6.19 -15.19 7.55
C CYS A 396 -5.99 -13.77 6.99
N VAL A 397 -5.08 -13.01 7.59
CA VAL A 397 -4.83 -11.60 7.27
C VAL A 397 -3.34 -11.38 7.08
N GLY A 398 -2.92 -11.34 5.82
CA GLY A 398 -1.68 -10.68 5.40
C GLY A 398 -2.03 -9.23 5.04
N GLY A 399 -2.03 -8.90 3.75
CA GLY A 399 -2.61 -7.62 3.31
C GLY A 399 -4.14 -7.53 3.47
N GLY A 400 -4.88 -8.67 3.48
CA GLY A 400 -6.29 -8.73 3.90
C GLY A 400 -7.36 -9.04 2.84
N SER A 401 -7.01 -9.28 1.56
CA SER A 401 -8.02 -9.39 0.49
C SER A 401 -9.03 -10.52 0.67
N ASN A 402 -8.59 -11.71 1.07
CA ASN A 402 -9.48 -12.85 1.32
C ASN A 402 -10.43 -12.56 2.50
N ALA A 403 -9.90 -11.94 3.55
CA ALA A 403 -10.62 -11.66 4.77
C ALA A 403 -11.70 -10.60 4.53
N LEU A 404 -11.38 -9.47 3.90
CA LEU A 404 -12.41 -8.49 3.52
C LEU A 404 -13.43 -9.06 2.51
N GLY A 405 -12.98 -9.89 1.56
CA GLY A 405 -13.87 -10.55 0.61
C GLY A 405 -14.97 -11.37 1.28
N ILE A 406 -14.61 -12.15 2.31
CA ILE A 406 -15.60 -12.91 3.08
C ILE A 406 -16.33 -12.06 4.13
N PHE A 407 -15.66 -11.12 4.80
CA PHE A 407 -16.23 -10.34 5.91
C PHE A 407 -17.21 -9.26 5.45
N HIS A 408 -16.97 -8.60 4.31
CA HIS A 408 -17.69 -7.38 3.94
C HIS A 408 -19.23 -7.58 3.93
N PRO A 409 -19.78 -8.67 3.34
CA PRO A 409 -21.22 -8.97 3.40
C PRO A 409 -21.78 -9.33 4.80
N TYR A 410 -20.91 -9.62 5.77
CA TYR A 410 -21.27 -9.88 7.17
C TYR A 410 -21.10 -8.66 8.09
N LEU A 411 -20.51 -7.54 7.64
CA LEU A 411 -20.25 -6.38 8.49
C LEU A 411 -21.52 -5.80 9.15
N ARG A 412 -22.67 -5.90 8.48
CA ARG A 412 -23.98 -5.46 9.01
C ARG A 412 -24.71 -6.52 9.85
N LEU A 413 -24.23 -7.76 9.88
CA LEU A 413 -24.79 -8.83 10.72
C LEU A 413 -24.11 -8.83 12.09
N ALA A 414 -24.63 -8.02 13.02
CA ALA A 414 -24.04 -7.85 14.35
C ALA A 414 -23.91 -9.16 15.16
N ARG A 415 -24.77 -10.16 14.90
CA ARG A 415 -24.72 -11.47 15.55
C ARG A 415 -23.58 -12.38 15.05
N VAL A 416 -22.97 -12.04 13.91
CA VAL A 416 -21.86 -12.81 13.33
C VAL A 416 -20.54 -12.19 13.74
N ARG A 417 -19.75 -12.91 14.54
CA ARG A 417 -18.41 -12.48 14.95
C ARG A 417 -17.41 -12.70 13.82
N LEU A 418 -16.48 -11.78 13.64
CA LEU A 418 -15.52 -11.80 12.54
C LEU A 418 -14.12 -11.81 13.12
N TYR A 419 -13.28 -12.74 12.68
CA TYR A 419 -11.94 -12.94 13.21
C TYR A 419 -10.89 -12.95 12.10
N GLY A 420 -10.03 -11.94 12.09
CA GLY A 420 -8.84 -11.88 11.26
C GLY A 420 -7.64 -12.53 11.95
N VAL A 421 -6.91 -13.39 11.26
CA VAL A 421 -5.78 -14.12 11.84
C VAL A 421 -4.48 -13.79 11.13
N GLU A 422 -3.60 -13.07 11.81
CA GLU A 422 -2.28 -12.67 11.35
C GLU A 422 -1.20 -13.72 11.66
N ALA A 423 -0.05 -13.61 11.01
CA ALA A 423 1.08 -14.50 11.24
C ALA A 423 1.85 -14.11 12.51
N GLY A 424 1.80 -14.97 13.51
CA GLY A 424 2.52 -14.82 14.78
C GLY A 424 3.99 -15.24 14.73
N GLY A 425 4.48 -15.69 13.56
CA GLY A 425 5.85 -16.11 13.32
C GLY A 425 6.35 -17.17 14.31
N SER A 426 7.60 -17.04 14.76
CA SER A 426 8.22 -18.01 15.67
C SER A 426 7.64 -17.97 17.10
N GLY A 427 6.85 -16.94 17.41
CA GLY A 427 6.36 -16.64 18.76
C GLY A 427 7.34 -15.82 19.61
N LYS A 428 8.54 -15.53 19.10
CA LYS A 428 9.48 -14.59 19.74
C LYS A 428 9.07 -13.15 19.47
N ARG A 429 9.47 -12.25 20.36
CA ARG A 429 9.19 -10.80 20.21
C ARG A 429 9.90 -10.27 18.96
N GLY A 430 9.16 -9.61 18.08
CA GLY A 430 9.69 -9.02 16.85
C GLY A 430 9.82 -9.98 15.66
N GLU A 431 9.65 -11.28 15.85
CA GLU A 431 9.68 -12.28 14.77
C GLU A 431 8.27 -12.71 14.37
N HIS A 432 7.51 -11.79 13.75
CA HIS A 432 6.13 -12.02 13.30
C HIS A 432 5.72 -11.09 12.15
N ALA A 433 4.52 -11.27 11.60
CA ALA A 433 3.87 -10.36 10.66
C ALA A 433 2.42 -10.13 11.12
N ALA A 434 2.28 -9.34 12.19
CA ALA A 434 1.04 -9.22 12.96
C ALA A 434 0.77 -7.80 13.46
N PRO A 435 0.65 -6.81 12.56
CA PRO A 435 0.52 -5.41 12.93
C PRO A 435 -0.71 -5.12 13.81
N LEU A 436 -1.86 -5.74 13.55
CA LEU A 436 -3.11 -5.45 14.27
C LEU A 436 -3.17 -6.09 15.66
N SER A 437 -2.62 -7.29 15.81
CA SER A 437 -2.71 -8.07 17.04
C SER A 437 -1.51 -7.94 17.98
N ARG A 438 -0.38 -7.40 17.50
CA ARG A 438 0.85 -7.19 18.31
C ARG A 438 1.20 -5.73 18.56
N GLY A 439 0.22 -4.84 18.49
CA GLY A 439 0.35 -3.46 18.97
C GLY A 439 1.26 -2.59 18.10
N ALA A 440 1.26 -2.80 16.78
CA ALA A 440 1.88 -1.86 15.87
C ALA A 440 1.23 -0.47 15.97
N ARG A 441 1.89 0.55 15.43
CA ARG A 441 1.40 1.93 15.45
C ARG A 441 0.88 2.32 14.07
N PRO A 442 -0.07 3.27 13.97
CA PRO A 442 -0.41 3.88 12.69
C PRO A 442 0.82 4.53 12.04
N GLY A 443 0.96 4.34 10.73
CA GLY A 443 2.03 4.87 9.89
C GLY A 443 1.57 4.95 8.44
N ILE A 444 2.46 5.39 7.54
CA ILE A 444 2.19 5.46 6.10
C ILE A 444 3.14 4.49 5.41
N LEU A 445 2.58 3.52 4.67
CA LEU A 445 3.37 2.58 3.89
C LEU A 445 2.62 2.19 2.61
N HIS A 446 3.36 2.12 1.51
CA HIS A 446 2.84 1.69 0.19
C HIS A 446 1.56 2.43 -0.23
N GLY A 447 1.54 3.76 -0.10
CA GLY A 447 0.42 4.57 -0.60
C GLY A 447 -0.75 4.79 0.36
N MET A 448 -0.71 4.25 1.57
CA MET A 448 -1.83 4.32 2.52
C MET A 448 -1.39 4.56 3.96
N ARG A 449 -2.25 5.23 4.74
CA ARG A 449 -2.16 5.28 6.19
C ARG A 449 -2.82 4.04 6.81
N THR A 450 -2.10 3.28 7.63
CA THR A 450 -2.58 2.04 8.25
C THR A 450 -1.72 1.66 9.47
N TYR A 451 -1.95 0.52 10.11
CA TYR A 451 -1.02 -0.05 11.08
C TYR A 451 0.21 -0.64 10.38
N VAL A 452 1.40 -0.24 10.84
CA VAL A 452 2.69 -0.65 10.26
C VAL A 452 3.64 -1.12 11.36
N MET A 453 4.27 -2.27 11.16
CA MET A 453 5.38 -2.74 11.98
C MET A 453 6.60 -1.85 11.72
N GLN A 454 6.85 -0.90 12.62
CA GLN A 454 7.90 0.11 12.50
C GLN A 454 8.55 0.38 13.86
N ASP A 455 9.79 0.86 13.84
CA ASP A 455 10.50 1.30 15.05
C ASP A 455 10.06 2.70 15.51
N ALA A 456 10.80 3.25 16.48
CA ALA A 456 10.51 4.57 17.05
C ALA A 456 10.74 5.73 16.05
N ASP A 457 11.61 5.52 15.06
CA ASP A 457 11.96 6.49 14.02
C ASP A 457 11.08 6.33 12.76
N GLY A 458 10.14 5.39 12.79
CA GLY A 458 9.23 5.11 11.67
C GLY A 458 9.83 4.24 10.58
N GLN A 459 10.98 3.59 10.82
CA GLN A 459 11.56 2.65 9.86
C GLN A 459 10.80 1.32 9.90
N VAL A 460 10.46 0.81 8.73
CA VAL A 460 9.72 -0.46 8.60
C VAL A 460 10.57 -1.61 9.09
N LEU A 461 10.04 -2.36 10.06
CA LEU A 461 10.72 -3.52 10.63
C LEU A 461 10.60 -4.74 9.67
N PRO A 462 11.61 -5.62 9.66
CA PRO A 462 11.48 -6.94 9.04
C PRO A 462 10.34 -7.75 9.67
N THR A 463 9.78 -8.65 8.88
CA THR A 463 8.74 -9.58 9.32
C THR A 463 9.22 -11.02 9.25
N ALA A 464 8.47 -11.92 9.89
CA ALA A 464 8.73 -13.34 9.82
C ALA A 464 7.44 -14.16 9.83
N SER A 465 7.32 -15.09 8.89
CA SER A 465 6.30 -16.13 8.89
C SER A 465 6.75 -17.35 8.10
N VAL A 466 6.25 -18.53 8.47
CA VAL A 466 6.32 -19.74 7.66
C VAL A 466 5.59 -19.60 6.32
N SER A 467 4.63 -18.66 6.23
CA SER A 467 3.76 -18.41 5.09
C SER A 467 4.10 -17.09 4.41
N ALA A 468 4.68 -17.17 3.21
CA ALA A 468 5.06 -15.99 2.42
C ALA A 468 3.87 -15.06 2.09
N GLY A 469 2.64 -15.59 1.98
CA GLY A 469 1.45 -14.76 1.73
C GLY A 469 0.96 -13.93 2.92
N LEU A 470 1.45 -14.22 4.14
CA LEU A 470 1.16 -13.44 5.35
C LEU A 470 2.34 -12.57 5.79
N ASP A 471 3.51 -12.74 5.17
CA ASP A 471 4.75 -12.05 5.52
C ASP A 471 4.76 -10.60 4.99
N TYR A 472 3.97 -9.74 5.62
CA TYR A 472 3.79 -8.34 5.22
C TYR A 472 3.75 -7.43 6.46
N PRO A 473 4.53 -6.32 6.50
CA PRO A 473 4.68 -5.48 7.70
C PRO A 473 3.50 -4.55 7.99
N ALA A 474 2.47 -4.54 7.14
CA ALA A 474 1.31 -3.67 7.29
C ALA A 474 0.03 -4.44 6.99
N VAL A 475 -1.09 -3.73 6.87
CA VAL A 475 -2.40 -4.33 6.57
C VAL A 475 -3.27 -3.34 5.81
N GLY A 476 -4.27 -3.83 5.07
CA GLY A 476 -5.24 -2.96 4.40
C GLY A 476 -5.93 -1.97 5.35
N PRO A 477 -6.23 -0.74 4.90
CA PRO A 477 -6.69 0.34 5.77
C PRO A 477 -8.11 0.10 6.30
N GLU A 478 -8.95 -0.63 5.57
CA GLU A 478 -10.27 -1.00 6.06
C GLU A 478 -10.18 -2.01 7.23
N HIS A 479 -9.18 -2.90 7.26
CA HIS A 479 -8.96 -3.75 8.43
C HIS A 479 -8.50 -2.94 9.65
N ALA A 480 -7.63 -1.95 9.45
CA ALA A 480 -7.22 -1.03 10.51
C ALA A 480 -8.43 -0.29 11.12
N HIS A 481 -9.31 0.23 10.27
CA HIS A 481 -10.57 0.85 10.68
C HIS A 481 -11.52 -0.13 11.39
N LEU A 482 -11.68 -1.35 10.85
CA LEU A 482 -12.55 -2.36 11.44
C LEU A 482 -12.05 -2.86 12.80
N LYS A 483 -10.72 -2.87 13.03
CA LYS A 483 -10.12 -3.09 14.35
C LYS A 483 -10.49 -1.97 15.31
N ASP A 484 -10.29 -0.72 14.89
CA ASP A 484 -10.55 0.44 15.76
C ASP A 484 -12.04 0.60 16.10
N LEU A 485 -12.93 0.21 15.19
CA LEU A 485 -14.36 0.11 15.44
C LEU A 485 -14.76 -1.08 16.34
N GLY A 486 -13.85 -2.01 16.61
CA GLY A 486 -14.16 -3.27 17.30
C GLY A 486 -15.10 -4.19 16.54
N ARG A 487 -15.27 -4.00 15.21
CA ARG A 487 -16.19 -4.83 14.40
C ARG A 487 -15.56 -6.17 14.03
N VAL A 488 -14.25 -6.21 13.83
CA VAL A 488 -13.47 -7.41 13.56
C VAL A 488 -12.43 -7.57 14.67
N GLU A 489 -12.33 -8.78 15.21
CA GLU A 489 -11.32 -9.13 16.19
C GLU A 489 -10.11 -9.71 15.49
N TYR A 490 -8.91 -9.27 15.86
CA TYR A 490 -7.67 -9.73 15.26
C TYR A 490 -6.85 -10.53 16.25
N ALA A 491 -6.35 -11.68 15.79
CA ALA A 491 -5.51 -12.57 16.56
C ALA A 491 -4.30 -12.99 15.74
N ALA A 492 -3.31 -13.61 16.40
CA ALA A 492 -2.17 -14.21 15.75
C ALA A 492 -2.12 -15.72 15.97
N ALA A 493 -1.63 -16.46 14.97
CA ALA A 493 -1.27 -17.87 15.10
C ALA A 493 0.23 -18.05 14.79
N SER A 494 0.97 -18.77 15.63
CA SER A 494 2.40 -19.00 15.37
C SER A 494 2.62 -20.02 14.24
N ASP A 495 3.83 -20.04 13.69
CA ASP A 495 4.24 -20.98 12.64
C ASP A 495 4.03 -22.43 13.07
N ARG A 496 4.32 -22.75 14.34
CA ARG A 496 4.08 -24.08 14.92
C ARG A 496 2.60 -24.43 14.94
N GLU A 497 1.75 -23.48 15.33
CA GLU A 497 0.31 -23.70 15.37
C GLU A 497 -0.27 -23.87 13.95
N ALA A 498 0.18 -23.06 13.00
CA ALA A 498 -0.22 -23.15 11.60
C ALA A 498 0.19 -24.51 10.99
N LEU A 499 1.43 -24.96 11.19
CA LEU A 499 1.89 -26.27 10.70
C LEU A 499 1.09 -27.42 11.33
N ALA A 500 0.80 -27.36 12.64
CA ALA A 500 -0.04 -28.37 13.29
C ALA A 500 -1.48 -28.37 12.74
N ALA A 501 -2.03 -27.21 12.40
CA ALA A 501 -3.35 -27.09 11.82
C ALA A 501 -3.39 -27.55 10.35
N PHE A 502 -2.31 -27.32 9.59
CA PHE A 502 -2.11 -27.91 8.25
C PHE A 502 -2.18 -29.44 8.32
N ASP A 503 -1.40 -30.05 9.23
CA ASP A 503 -1.40 -31.50 9.44
C ASP A 503 -2.78 -32.04 9.79
N GLU A 504 -3.48 -31.36 10.70
CA GLU A 504 -4.79 -31.77 11.16
C GLU A 504 -5.84 -31.71 10.04
N CYS A 505 -5.91 -30.61 9.30
CA CYS A 505 -6.80 -30.48 8.15
C CYS A 505 -6.51 -31.53 7.08
N SER A 506 -5.22 -31.75 6.78
CA SER A 506 -4.76 -32.75 5.82
C SER A 506 -5.19 -34.16 6.21
N ARG A 507 -4.96 -34.56 7.47
CA ARG A 507 -5.24 -35.93 7.95
C ARG A 507 -6.72 -36.21 8.16
N TYR A 508 -7.51 -35.20 8.54
CA TYR A 508 -8.91 -35.41 8.93
C TYR A 508 -9.91 -35.01 7.86
N GLU A 509 -9.58 -34.11 6.95
CA GLU A 509 -10.50 -33.71 5.87
C GLU A 509 -9.97 -34.08 4.48
N GLY A 510 -8.74 -34.59 4.36
CA GLY A 510 -8.14 -34.88 3.06
C GLY A 510 -7.88 -33.63 2.21
N ILE A 511 -7.76 -32.48 2.87
CA ILE A 511 -7.54 -31.18 2.23
C ILE A 511 -6.15 -30.69 2.64
N LEU A 512 -5.31 -30.36 1.66
CA LEU A 512 -4.04 -29.68 1.90
C LEU A 512 -4.29 -28.16 1.84
N PRO A 513 -4.49 -27.45 2.97
CA PRO A 513 -4.72 -26.01 2.93
C PRO A 513 -3.42 -25.27 2.62
N ALA A 514 -3.50 -24.09 2.00
CA ALA A 514 -2.35 -23.19 1.97
C ALA A 514 -1.90 -22.83 3.40
N LEU A 515 -0.61 -22.62 3.62
CA LEU A 515 -0.07 -22.24 4.94
C LEU A 515 -0.69 -20.93 5.46
N GLU A 516 -1.08 -20.02 4.58
CA GLU A 516 -1.83 -18.81 4.90
C GLU A 516 -3.13 -19.19 5.61
N THR A 517 -3.90 -20.10 5.02
CA THR A 517 -5.16 -20.57 5.58
C THR A 517 -4.94 -21.37 6.86
N ALA A 518 -3.87 -22.15 6.96
CA ALA A 518 -3.58 -22.95 8.15
C ALA A 518 -3.51 -22.09 9.44
N HIS A 519 -3.13 -20.81 9.34
CA HIS A 519 -3.24 -19.85 10.45
C HIS A 519 -4.69 -19.64 10.90
N ALA A 520 -5.63 -19.50 9.96
CA ALA A 520 -7.06 -19.39 10.27
C ALA A 520 -7.59 -20.65 10.96
N PHE A 521 -7.19 -21.85 10.52
CA PHE A 521 -7.54 -23.12 11.20
C PHE A 521 -6.98 -23.18 12.62
N ALA A 522 -5.70 -22.79 12.79
CA ALA A 522 -5.04 -22.79 14.10
C ALA A 522 -5.79 -21.93 15.12
N TYR A 523 -6.22 -20.73 14.73
CA TYR A 523 -7.03 -19.87 15.59
C TYR A 523 -8.46 -20.40 15.76
N ALA A 524 -9.11 -20.86 14.69
CA ALA A 524 -10.47 -21.39 14.74
C ALA A 524 -10.59 -22.58 15.71
N LYS A 525 -9.58 -23.45 15.78
CA LYS A 525 -9.49 -24.53 16.76
C LYS A 525 -9.46 -24.03 18.20
N LYS A 526 -8.67 -23.00 18.48
CA LYS A 526 -8.60 -22.36 19.81
C LYS A 526 -9.94 -21.73 20.17
N LEU A 527 -10.55 -21.04 19.21
CA LEU A 527 -11.86 -20.40 19.36
C LEU A 527 -12.97 -21.44 19.61
N ALA A 528 -12.98 -22.53 18.85
CA ALA A 528 -13.91 -23.66 18.99
C ALA A 528 -13.95 -24.17 20.43
N ARG A 529 -12.78 -24.51 20.96
CA ARG A 529 -12.61 -25.07 22.30
C ARG A 529 -12.95 -24.09 23.41
N LYS A 530 -12.69 -22.79 23.20
CA LYS A 530 -12.87 -21.77 24.24
C LYS A 530 -14.30 -21.23 24.34
N ALA A 531 -14.98 -21.01 23.20
CA ALA A 531 -16.19 -20.19 23.19
C ALA A 531 -17.29 -20.62 22.20
N MET A 532 -17.04 -21.66 21.40
CA MET A 532 -17.94 -22.02 20.28
C MET A 532 -18.36 -23.50 20.30
N ARG A 533 -18.38 -24.14 21.47
CA ARG A 533 -18.92 -25.50 21.59
C ARG A 533 -20.36 -25.55 21.07
N GLY A 534 -20.64 -26.43 20.12
CA GLY A 534 -21.96 -26.58 19.45
C GLY A 534 -22.38 -25.41 18.56
N LYS A 535 -21.50 -24.42 18.31
CA LYS A 535 -21.77 -23.27 17.44
C LYS A 535 -21.14 -23.46 16.06
N VAL A 536 -21.58 -22.65 15.10
CA VAL A 536 -21.16 -22.74 13.69
C VAL A 536 -20.00 -21.78 13.41
N ILE A 537 -18.88 -22.31 12.94
CA ILE A 537 -17.69 -21.57 12.51
C ILE A 537 -17.52 -21.75 11.00
N LEU A 538 -17.53 -20.65 10.25
CA LEU A 538 -17.17 -20.62 8.84
C LEU A 538 -15.72 -20.16 8.68
N ILE A 539 -14.88 -20.97 8.07
CA ILE A 539 -13.47 -20.66 7.79
C ILE A 539 -13.32 -20.40 6.29
N ASN A 540 -12.67 -19.29 5.94
CA ASN A 540 -12.30 -19.04 4.55
C ASN A 540 -11.05 -19.85 4.17
N LEU A 541 -11.23 -20.94 3.40
CA LEU A 541 -10.13 -21.74 2.88
C LEU A 541 -9.54 -21.05 1.65
N SER A 542 -8.72 -20.03 1.91
CA SER A 542 -8.32 -19.00 0.93
C SER A 542 -7.50 -19.48 -0.27
N GLY A 543 -6.96 -20.70 -0.20
CA GLY A 543 -6.15 -21.32 -1.25
C GLY A 543 -5.66 -22.73 -0.86
N ARG A 544 -5.22 -23.48 -1.86
CA ARG A 544 -4.64 -24.84 -1.74
C ARG A 544 -3.14 -24.84 -1.43
N GLY A 545 -2.69 -25.88 -0.75
CA GLY A 545 -1.33 -26.03 -0.20
C GLY A 545 -0.29 -26.60 -1.14
N ASP A 546 -0.59 -26.85 -2.42
CA ASP A 546 0.36 -27.43 -3.38
C ASP A 546 1.67 -26.63 -3.46
N LYS A 547 1.58 -25.30 -3.39
CA LYS A 547 2.75 -24.40 -3.42
C LYS A 547 3.64 -24.52 -2.17
N ASP A 548 3.09 -25.03 -1.07
CA ASP A 548 3.75 -25.08 0.23
C ASP A 548 4.40 -26.44 0.47
N LEU A 549 4.18 -27.43 -0.40
CA LEU A 549 4.57 -28.82 -0.20
C LEU A 549 6.08 -28.96 0.04
N ASP A 550 6.92 -28.43 -0.84
CA ASP A 550 8.38 -28.50 -0.72
C ASP A 550 8.86 -27.85 0.58
N SER A 551 8.29 -26.68 0.90
CA SER A 551 8.59 -25.93 2.13
C SER A 551 8.16 -26.69 3.40
N ILE A 552 7.14 -27.54 3.31
CA ILE A 552 6.68 -28.38 4.42
C ILE A 552 7.55 -29.63 4.53
N LEU A 553 7.84 -30.30 3.42
CA LEU A 553 8.68 -31.51 3.38
C LEU A 553 10.10 -31.22 3.85
N ALA A 554 10.70 -30.10 3.41
CA ALA A 554 12.02 -29.68 3.84
C ALA A 554 12.08 -29.49 5.37
N ARG A 555 11.06 -28.88 5.97
CA ARG A 555 10.97 -28.68 7.43
C ARG A 555 10.74 -29.98 8.21
N ARG A 556 10.22 -31.02 7.56
CA ARG A 556 10.02 -32.35 8.15
C ARG A 556 11.24 -33.26 7.99
N GLY A 557 12.33 -32.77 7.41
CA GLY A 557 13.58 -33.52 7.27
C GLY A 557 13.59 -34.50 6.10
N GLY A 558 12.87 -34.20 5.00
CA GLY A 558 12.97 -34.90 3.72
C GLY A 558 12.89 -36.42 3.82
N ARG A 559 11.67 -36.98 3.90
CA ARG A 559 11.45 -38.41 3.70
C ARG A 559 10.63 -38.64 2.45
#